data_AF-A0A6G2S415-F1
#
_entry.id   AF-A0A6G2S415-F1
#
_cell.length_a   1.000
_cell.length_b   1.000
_cell.length_c   1.000
_cell.angle_alpha   90.00
_cell.angle_beta   90.00
_cell.angle_gamma   90.00
#
_symmetry.space_group_name_H-M   'P 1'
#
loop_
_entity.id
_entity.type
_entity.pdbx_description
1 polymer ?
#
loop_
_entity_poly.entity_id
_entity_poly.type
_entity_poly.pdbx_seq_one_letter_code
_entity_poly.pdbx_strand_id
1 'polypeptide(L)'
;MFSAIFKDQVGFLIAAPLAVLVVAAACFWPTHRAGRRPWAHAALGASVTAELALTLFLPSGAATADGTHTCVINRNFAEPFATEQGLLNLLLFLPIGFFGLMALRSLLPVLAGSILLSLATELLQTLLPWVHRGCDSSDLEMNSLGGIAGALLAWALLRLRRRPVMPLERHARATALTSAVLLGVAGVAWALWITPTAVDATSLQLTGNKERQVAQKAIQQAFGDRYAISKVQLRPGVDDAPDNLLIALDNGSAELTWPDASQLNVSLESSSQTTSASFAVPGVAHAPAGGKDALPIARRYAEEHYPNELRDAEPQVYPIGERAELGWIVSWRRRKSNGVLMPMRLDVQTNTAGRVSQLLVRSADDPRGPAPCEGRQGVRPARRPRLDGTSQGSSQRTRH
;
A
#
# COMPACT_ATOMS: atom_id res chain seq x y z
N MET A 1 -0.79 -17.27 -1.79
CA MET A 1 -0.39 -16.17 -0.88
C MET A 1 0.96 -16.47 -0.23
N PHE A 2 1.11 -17.53 0.58
CA PHE A 2 2.40 -17.90 1.18
C PHE A 2 3.54 -18.11 0.16
N SER A 3 3.28 -18.75 -0.98
CA SER A 3 4.28 -18.95 -2.03
C SER A 3 4.76 -17.65 -2.71
N ALA A 4 3.98 -16.57 -2.67
CA ALA A 4 4.36 -15.28 -3.24
C ALA A 4 5.17 -14.44 -2.25
N ILE A 5 4.85 -14.52 -0.95
CA ILE A 5 5.54 -13.79 0.12
C ILE A 5 6.91 -14.42 0.42
N PHE A 6 6.98 -15.75 0.42
CA PHE A 6 8.20 -16.48 0.80
C PHE A 6 9.01 -17.02 -0.39
N LYS A 7 8.66 -16.61 -1.62
CA LYS A 7 9.44 -16.95 -2.80
C LYS A 7 10.86 -16.41 -2.62
N ASP A 8 11.86 -17.29 -2.72
CA ASP A 8 13.28 -16.95 -2.53
C ASP A 8 13.67 -16.48 -1.11
N GLN A 9 12.80 -16.69 -0.10
CA GLN A 9 13.05 -16.35 1.31
C GLN A 9 13.37 -17.57 2.18
N VAL A 10 13.97 -18.61 1.60
CA VAL A 10 14.30 -19.86 2.31
C VAL A 10 15.20 -19.60 3.52
N GLY A 11 16.14 -18.65 3.40
CA GLY A 11 17.00 -18.24 4.51
C GLY A 11 16.20 -17.71 5.71
N PHE A 12 15.22 -16.84 5.48
CA PHE A 12 14.32 -16.33 6.53
C PHE A 12 13.49 -17.46 7.16
N LEU A 13 12.92 -18.33 6.34
CA LEU A 13 12.11 -19.46 6.79
C LEU A 13 12.88 -20.46 7.68
N ILE A 14 14.21 -20.51 7.58
CA ILE A 14 15.05 -21.33 8.45
C ILE A 14 15.54 -20.53 9.66
N ALA A 15 16.07 -19.33 9.42
CA ALA A 15 16.71 -18.52 10.46
C ALA A 15 15.72 -18.02 11.52
N ALA A 16 14.51 -17.60 11.13
CA ALA A 16 13.53 -17.08 12.08
C ALA A 16 13.04 -18.16 13.07
N PRO A 17 12.60 -19.37 12.64
CA PRO A 17 12.26 -20.43 13.58
C PRO A 17 13.43 -20.87 14.45
N LEU A 18 14.65 -20.92 13.90
CA LEU A 18 15.85 -21.24 14.68
C LEU A 18 16.07 -20.20 15.80
N ALA A 19 16.01 -18.92 15.47
CA ALA A 19 16.14 -17.83 16.44
C ALA A 19 15.07 -17.92 17.53
N VAL A 20 13.81 -18.19 17.16
CA VAL A 20 12.71 -18.41 18.09
C VAL A 20 13.01 -19.56 19.05
N LEU A 21 13.50 -20.71 18.55
CA LEU A 21 13.86 -21.86 19.38
C LEU A 21 15.03 -21.56 20.32
N VAL A 22 16.07 -20.88 19.83
CA VAL A 22 17.25 -20.51 20.62
C VAL A 22 16.85 -19.56 21.76
N VAL A 23 16.07 -18.52 21.47
CA VAL A 23 15.62 -17.57 22.50
C VAL A 23 14.66 -18.25 23.48
N ALA A 24 13.74 -19.08 23.00
CA ALA A 24 12.84 -19.85 23.87
C ALA A 24 13.64 -20.73 24.85
N ALA A 25 14.67 -21.43 24.37
CA ALA A 25 15.57 -22.24 25.20
C ALA A 25 16.34 -21.37 26.20
N ALA A 26 16.89 -20.23 25.75
CA ALA A 26 17.61 -19.29 26.60
C ALA A 26 16.72 -18.70 27.72
N CYS A 27 15.43 -18.49 27.47
CA CYS A 27 14.47 -18.08 28.49
C CYS A 27 14.02 -19.24 29.40
N PHE A 28 13.91 -20.45 28.85
CA PHE A 28 13.49 -21.65 29.57
C PHE A 28 14.50 -22.09 30.63
N TRP A 29 15.78 -22.23 30.28
CA TRP A 29 16.80 -22.86 31.14
C TRP A 29 17.01 -22.13 32.48
N PRO A 30 17.23 -20.80 32.50
CA PRO A 30 17.44 -20.07 33.76
C PRO A 30 16.22 -20.11 34.66
N THR A 31 15.02 -20.01 34.07
CA THR A 31 13.76 -19.98 34.82
C THR A 31 13.36 -21.36 35.31
N HIS A 32 13.74 -22.43 34.58
CA HIS A 32 13.62 -23.81 35.02
C HIS A 32 14.53 -24.06 36.23
N ARG A 33 15.81 -23.67 36.16
CA ARG A 33 16.75 -23.79 37.28
C ARG A 33 16.32 -23.00 38.52
N ALA A 34 15.70 -21.84 38.32
CA ALA A 34 15.17 -21.02 39.42
C ALA A 34 13.81 -21.53 39.98
N GLY A 35 13.29 -22.67 39.50
CA GLY A 35 12.00 -23.21 39.96
C GLY A 35 10.79 -22.32 39.64
N ARG A 36 10.89 -21.50 38.59
CA ARG A 36 9.84 -20.55 38.19
C ARG A 36 8.92 -21.19 37.14
N ARG A 37 8.37 -20.40 36.22
CA ARG A 37 7.40 -20.84 35.20
C ARG A 37 8.08 -20.94 33.83
N PRO A 38 8.92 -21.95 33.59
CA PRO A 38 9.84 -21.93 32.46
C PRO A 38 9.14 -21.89 31.11
N TRP A 39 8.01 -22.61 30.97
CA TRP A 39 7.20 -22.59 29.75
C TRP A 39 6.61 -21.21 29.42
N ALA A 40 6.20 -20.44 30.41
CA ALA A 40 5.64 -19.10 30.16
C ALA A 40 6.72 -18.11 29.70
N HIS A 41 7.92 -18.20 30.27
CA HIS A 41 9.06 -17.40 29.83
C HIS A 41 9.58 -17.81 28.45
N ALA A 42 9.63 -19.12 28.16
CA ALA A 42 9.99 -19.62 26.85
C ALA A 42 9.01 -19.15 25.77
N ALA A 43 7.71 -19.25 26.03
CA ALA A 43 6.67 -18.80 25.10
C ALA A 43 6.67 -17.27 24.91
N LEU A 44 6.92 -16.49 25.97
CA LEU A 44 7.10 -15.05 25.86
C LEU A 44 8.31 -14.71 24.98
N GLY A 45 9.48 -15.32 25.25
CA GLY A 45 10.68 -15.12 24.45
C GLY A 45 10.45 -15.48 22.98
N ALA A 46 9.83 -16.64 22.73
CA ALA A 46 9.45 -17.08 21.38
C ALA A 46 8.53 -16.06 20.68
N SER A 47 7.53 -15.52 21.38
CA SER A 47 6.56 -14.58 20.80
C SER A 47 7.22 -13.26 20.43
N VAL A 48 8.06 -12.70 21.31
CA VAL A 48 8.82 -11.47 21.03
C VAL A 48 9.80 -11.69 19.88
N THR A 49 10.51 -12.80 19.84
CA THR A 49 11.43 -13.10 18.73
C THR A 49 10.70 -13.29 17.41
N ALA A 50 9.53 -13.95 17.43
CA ALA A 50 8.71 -14.12 16.22
C ALA A 50 8.20 -12.77 15.71
N GLU A 51 7.75 -11.88 16.60
CA GLU A 51 7.35 -10.51 16.26
C GLU A 51 8.51 -9.74 15.62
N LEU A 52 9.63 -9.58 16.31
CA LEU A 52 10.81 -8.89 15.77
C LEU A 52 11.30 -9.49 14.43
N ALA A 53 11.27 -10.82 14.29
CA ALA A 53 11.64 -11.47 13.04
C ALA A 53 10.69 -11.08 11.90
N LEU A 54 9.38 -11.14 12.14
CA LEU A 54 8.37 -10.83 11.13
C LEU A 54 8.31 -9.33 10.79
N THR A 55 8.55 -8.44 11.76
CA THR A 55 8.42 -6.99 11.57
C THR A 55 9.69 -6.35 11.00
N LEU A 56 10.88 -6.82 11.39
CA LEU A 56 12.16 -6.21 11.00
C LEU A 56 12.89 -6.96 9.88
N PHE A 57 12.61 -8.25 9.66
CA PHE A 57 13.41 -9.07 8.74
C PHE A 57 12.61 -9.74 7.63
N LEU A 58 11.28 -9.74 7.70
CA LEU A 58 10.46 -10.19 6.57
C LEU A 58 10.38 -9.06 5.52
N PRO A 59 10.87 -9.28 4.29
CA PRO A 59 10.80 -8.25 3.26
C PRO A 59 9.35 -7.91 2.91
N SER A 60 8.98 -6.63 2.96
CA SER A 60 7.73 -6.16 2.36
C SER A 60 7.83 -6.21 0.85
N GLY A 61 6.87 -6.87 0.19
CA GLY A 61 6.75 -6.85 -1.28
C GLY A 61 6.34 -5.49 -1.88
N ALA A 62 6.30 -4.42 -1.07
CA ALA A 62 6.14 -3.07 -1.57
C ALA A 62 7.48 -2.65 -2.20
N ALA A 63 7.44 -2.35 -3.49
CA ALA A 63 8.58 -1.82 -4.24
C ALA A 63 9.24 -0.71 -3.44
N THR A 64 10.50 -0.94 -3.04
CA THR A 64 11.50 0.05 -2.61
C THR A 64 10.90 1.42 -2.31
N ALA A 65 10.19 1.54 -1.19
CA ALA A 65 10.10 2.84 -0.55
C ALA A 65 11.54 3.11 -0.11
N ASP A 66 12.21 4.04 -0.80
CA ASP A 66 13.45 4.62 -0.30
C ASP A 66 13.26 4.86 1.20
N GLY A 67 14.27 4.54 2.02
CA GLY A 67 14.25 4.66 3.47
C GLY A 67 13.98 6.10 3.93
N THR A 68 12.76 6.55 3.72
CA THR A 68 12.26 7.84 4.11
C THR A 68 12.06 7.70 5.60
N HIS A 69 12.85 8.48 6.33
CA HIS A 69 12.75 8.76 7.75
C HIS A 69 11.40 9.41 8.12
N THR A 70 10.31 8.84 7.62
CA THR A 70 8.94 9.34 7.68
C THR A 70 8.12 8.40 8.52
N CYS A 71 7.29 9.01 9.36
CA CYS A 71 6.35 8.29 10.20
C CYS A 71 4.96 8.83 9.94
N VAL A 72 4.08 7.93 9.53
CA VAL A 72 2.73 8.27 9.17
C VAL A 72 1.86 8.32 10.42
N ILE A 73 1.18 9.45 10.62
CA ILE A 73 0.21 9.63 11.70
C ILE A 73 -1.18 9.53 11.09
N ASN A 74 -1.81 8.38 11.27
CA ASN A 74 -3.17 8.12 10.86
C ASN A 74 -4.17 8.85 11.77
N ARG A 75 -5.03 9.66 11.18
CA ARG A 75 -6.11 10.36 11.90
C ARG A 75 -7.35 9.50 12.08
N ASN A 76 -7.50 8.44 11.31
CA ASN A 76 -8.62 7.52 11.40
C ASN A 76 -8.28 6.30 12.27
N PHE A 77 -8.45 6.45 13.59
CA PHE A 77 -8.24 5.36 14.56
C PHE A 77 -9.12 4.11 14.33
N ALA A 78 -10.20 4.22 13.54
CA ALA A 78 -11.04 3.07 13.22
C ALA A 78 -10.53 2.28 12.01
N GLU A 79 -9.71 2.87 11.15
CA GLU A 79 -9.17 2.21 9.95
C GLU A 79 -8.47 0.89 10.25
N PRO A 80 -7.58 0.77 11.25
CA PRO A 80 -6.75 -0.43 11.42
C PRO A 80 -7.56 -1.69 11.74
N PHE A 81 -8.80 -1.53 12.25
CA PHE A 81 -9.73 -2.63 12.48
C PHE A 81 -10.35 -3.17 11.19
N ALA A 82 -10.31 -2.41 10.10
CA ALA A 82 -10.82 -2.76 8.78
C ALA A 82 -9.71 -3.17 7.79
N THR A 83 -8.45 -3.27 8.25
CA THR A 83 -7.31 -3.66 7.41
C THR A 83 -6.79 -5.04 7.77
N GLU A 84 -6.30 -5.77 6.78
CA GLU A 84 -5.67 -7.09 7.00
C GLU A 84 -4.40 -6.96 7.86
N GLN A 85 -3.62 -5.90 7.61
CA GLN A 85 -2.39 -5.59 8.36
C GLN A 85 -2.67 -5.29 9.83
N GLY A 86 -3.65 -4.42 10.13
CA GLY A 86 -3.97 -4.06 11.51
C GLY A 86 -4.45 -5.27 12.33
N LEU A 87 -5.28 -6.14 11.74
CA LEU A 87 -5.72 -7.38 12.40
C LEU A 87 -4.57 -8.36 12.66
N LEU A 88 -3.63 -8.50 11.73
CA LEU A 88 -2.46 -9.36 11.92
C LEU A 88 -1.52 -8.83 13.01
N ASN A 89 -1.35 -7.51 13.08
CA ASN A 89 -0.56 -6.83 14.12
C ASN A 89 -1.16 -7.05 15.51
N LEU A 90 -2.48 -6.90 15.64
CA LEU A 90 -3.19 -7.23 16.88
C LEU A 90 -2.99 -8.70 17.29
N LEU A 91 -3.10 -9.65 16.34
CA LEU A 91 -2.89 -11.07 16.61
C LEU A 91 -1.45 -11.40 16.98
N LEU A 92 -0.46 -10.69 16.41
CA LEU A 92 0.96 -10.88 16.66
C LEU A 92 1.36 -10.50 18.09
N PHE A 93 0.76 -9.43 18.63
CA PHE A 93 1.05 -8.95 19.99
C PHE A 93 0.22 -9.63 21.08
N LEU A 94 -0.92 -10.24 20.73
CA LEU A 94 -1.75 -11.01 21.67
C LEU A 94 -0.97 -12.07 22.48
N PRO A 95 -0.16 -12.96 21.88
CA PRO A 95 0.62 -13.93 22.65
C PRO A 95 1.69 -13.27 23.54
N ILE A 96 2.25 -12.12 23.15
CA ILE A 96 3.23 -11.37 23.96
C ILE A 96 2.57 -10.91 25.27
N GLY A 97 1.39 -10.29 25.19
CA GLY A 97 0.63 -9.88 26.37
C GLY A 97 0.21 -11.06 27.24
N PHE A 98 -0.29 -12.13 26.60
CA PHE A 98 -0.76 -13.33 27.30
C PHE A 98 0.36 -14.04 28.05
N PHE A 99 1.45 -14.41 27.36
CA PHE A 99 2.58 -15.10 27.98
C PHE A 99 3.38 -14.19 28.90
N GLY A 100 3.43 -12.88 28.61
CA GLY A 100 4.00 -11.86 29.48
C GLY A 100 3.38 -11.88 30.86
N LEU A 101 2.05 -11.84 30.94
CA LEU A 101 1.36 -11.90 32.23
C LEU A 101 1.48 -13.27 32.90
N MET A 102 1.44 -14.36 32.14
CA MET A 102 1.63 -15.71 32.68
C MET A 102 3.02 -15.89 33.32
N ALA A 103 4.05 -15.31 32.71
CA ALA A 103 5.43 -15.33 33.17
C ALA A 103 5.62 -14.43 34.40
N LEU A 104 5.33 -13.12 34.26
CA LEU A 104 5.65 -12.10 35.25
C LEU A 104 4.64 -11.99 36.39
N ARG A 105 3.37 -12.34 36.16
CA ARG A 105 2.22 -12.14 37.08
C ARG A 105 2.05 -10.72 37.57
N SER A 106 2.55 -9.74 36.82
CA SER A 106 2.44 -8.33 37.14
C SER A 106 1.90 -7.64 35.90
N LEU A 107 0.73 -7.01 36.02
CA LEU A 107 0.03 -6.44 34.86
C LEU A 107 0.77 -5.23 34.28
N LEU A 108 1.17 -4.29 35.14
CA LEU A 108 1.78 -3.03 34.73
C LEU A 108 3.04 -3.18 33.83
N PRO A 109 4.07 -3.99 34.16
CA PRO A 109 5.22 -4.16 33.27
C PRO A 109 4.87 -4.85 31.96
N VAL A 110 3.80 -5.66 31.91
CA VAL A 110 3.36 -6.31 30.66
C VAL A 110 2.69 -5.29 29.75
N LEU A 111 1.77 -4.47 30.28
CA LEU A 111 1.12 -3.42 29.49
C LEU A 111 2.13 -2.40 28.97
N ALA A 112 2.98 -1.87 29.86
CA ALA A 112 4.03 -0.94 29.47
C ALA A 112 5.02 -1.58 28.49
N GLY A 113 5.43 -2.83 28.75
CA GLY A 113 6.33 -3.58 27.87
C GLY A 113 5.77 -3.79 26.46
N SER A 114 4.49 -4.13 26.32
CA SER A 114 3.85 -4.29 25.01
C SER A 114 3.79 -2.97 24.22
N ILE A 115 3.43 -1.87 24.87
CA ILE A 115 3.38 -0.55 24.22
C ILE A 115 4.79 -0.10 23.81
N LEU A 116 5.77 -0.23 24.71
CA LEU A 116 7.15 0.17 24.44
C LEU A 116 7.82 -0.72 23.40
N LEU A 117 7.51 -2.01 23.37
CA LEU A 117 7.98 -2.91 22.31
C LEU A 117 7.42 -2.47 20.96
N SER A 118 6.12 -2.20 20.87
CA SER A 118 5.54 -1.70 19.62
C SER A 118 6.16 -0.39 19.17
N LEU A 119 6.35 0.57 20.08
CA LEU A 119 7.01 1.84 19.77
C LEU A 119 8.44 1.63 19.27
N ALA A 120 9.18 0.71 19.91
CA ALA A 120 10.54 0.39 19.50
C ALA A 120 10.58 -0.28 18.13
N THR A 121 9.66 -1.22 17.84
CA THR A 121 9.57 -1.89 16.54
C THR A 121 9.30 -0.88 15.43
N GLU A 122 8.30 0.00 15.59
CA GLU A 122 7.96 1.05 14.62
C GLU A 122 9.14 1.99 14.34
N LEU A 123 9.83 2.45 15.39
CA LEU A 123 11.03 3.28 15.25
C LEU A 123 12.17 2.55 14.56
N LEU A 124 12.42 1.29 14.93
CA LEU A 124 13.46 0.48 14.29
C LEU A 124 13.15 0.22 12.82
N GLN A 125 11.89 0.00 12.45
CA GLN A 125 11.52 -0.16 11.05
C GLN A 125 11.91 1.08 10.22
N THR A 126 11.76 2.29 10.79
CA THR A 126 12.11 3.54 10.09
C THR A 126 13.61 3.87 10.14
N LEU A 127 14.31 3.49 11.21
CA LEU A 127 15.71 3.86 11.43
C LEU A 127 16.71 2.86 10.84
N LEU A 128 16.31 1.60 10.65
CA LEU A 128 17.19 0.57 10.15
C LEU A 128 17.25 0.63 8.61
N PRO A 129 18.43 0.87 8.00
CA PRO A 129 18.53 1.16 6.56
C PRO A 129 18.17 -0.03 5.66
N TRP A 130 18.16 -1.26 6.20
CA TRP A 130 17.73 -2.45 5.47
C TRP A 130 16.22 -2.71 5.56
N VAL A 131 15.54 -2.08 6.52
CA VAL A 131 14.10 -2.17 6.70
C VAL A 131 13.48 -1.01 5.93
N HIS A 132 13.11 -1.27 4.68
CA HIS A 132 12.54 -0.26 3.78
C HIS A 132 11.06 -0.02 4.09
N ARG A 133 10.73 0.30 5.35
CA ARG A 133 9.37 0.54 5.86
C ARG A 133 9.37 1.80 6.71
N GLY A 134 8.46 2.73 6.43
CA GLY A 134 8.16 3.84 7.34
C GLY A 134 7.31 3.36 8.51
N CYS A 135 7.34 4.07 9.64
CA CYS A 135 6.47 3.73 10.77
C CYS A 135 5.03 4.21 10.55
N ASP A 136 4.08 3.51 11.14
CA ASP A 136 2.65 3.80 11.05
C ASP A 136 2.02 3.80 12.45
N SER A 137 1.39 4.91 12.83
CA SER A 137 0.69 5.00 14.11
C SER A 137 -0.43 3.96 14.25
N SER A 138 -0.99 3.49 13.14
CA SER A 138 -1.98 2.40 13.06
C SER A 138 -1.41 1.07 13.57
N ASP A 139 -0.15 0.79 13.22
CA ASP A 139 0.53 -0.43 13.64
C ASP A 139 0.87 -0.36 15.13
N LEU A 140 1.33 0.81 15.60
CA LEU A 140 1.51 1.10 17.03
C LEU A 140 0.23 0.86 17.84
N GLU A 141 -0.91 1.34 17.33
CA GLU A 141 -2.22 1.18 17.95
C GLU A 141 -2.60 -0.30 18.05
N MET A 142 -2.60 -1.02 16.93
CA MET A 142 -3.08 -2.41 16.87
C MET A 142 -2.19 -3.38 17.65
N ASN A 143 -0.88 -3.20 17.60
CA ASN A 143 0.08 -3.96 18.41
C ASN A 143 -0.15 -3.73 19.91
N SER A 144 -0.31 -2.46 20.31
CA SER A 144 -0.58 -2.11 21.71
C SER A 144 -1.89 -2.73 22.20
N LEU A 145 -2.96 -2.65 21.39
CA LEU A 145 -4.25 -3.28 21.67
C LEU A 145 -4.15 -4.80 21.76
N GLY A 146 -3.41 -5.43 20.86
CA GLY A 146 -3.12 -6.87 20.89
C GLY A 146 -2.48 -7.29 22.22
N GLY A 147 -1.43 -6.57 22.64
CA GLY A 147 -0.74 -6.83 23.91
C GLY A 147 -1.65 -6.64 25.13
N ILE A 148 -2.47 -5.59 25.14
CA ILE A 148 -3.44 -5.33 26.20
C ILE A 148 -4.49 -6.46 26.24
N ALA A 149 -5.08 -6.82 25.10
CA ALA A 149 -6.08 -7.88 24.99
C ALA A 149 -5.52 -9.23 25.47
N GLY A 150 -4.31 -9.58 25.03
CA GLY A 150 -3.59 -10.78 25.48
C GLY A 150 -3.37 -10.81 27.00
N ALA A 151 -2.95 -9.69 27.58
CA ALA A 151 -2.78 -9.57 29.03
C ALA A 151 -4.11 -9.71 29.78
N LEU A 152 -5.20 -9.12 29.29
CA LEU A 152 -6.54 -9.25 29.88
C LEU A 152 -7.06 -10.69 29.80
N LEU A 153 -6.85 -11.39 28.69
CA LEU A 153 -7.16 -12.81 28.53
C LEU A 153 -6.41 -13.68 29.55
N ALA A 154 -5.10 -13.46 29.72
CA ALA A 154 -4.31 -14.16 30.73
C ALA A 154 -4.78 -13.82 32.16
N TRP A 155 -5.15 -12.56 32.41
CA TRP A 155 -5.65 -12.12 33.71
C TRP A 155 -6.97 -12.83 34.07
N ALA A 156 -7.91 -12.88 33.13
CA ALA A 156 -9.18 -13.60 33.28
C ALA A 156 -8.92 -15.09 33.54
N LEU A 157 -8.02 -15.73 32.79
CA LEU A 157 -7.67 -17.13 32.98
C LEU A 157 -7.04 -17.40 34.37
N LEU A 158 -6.15 -16.52 34.83
CA LEU A 158 -5.52 -16.63 36.15
C LEU A 158 -6.55 -16.43 37.27
N ARG A 159 -7.47 -15.48 37.13
CA ARG A 159 -8.61 -15.24 38.04
C ARG A 159 -9.51 -16.48 38.12
N LEU A 160 -9.92 -17.05 36.98
CA LEU A 160 -10.73 -18.26 36.92
C LEU A 160 -10.04 -19.45 37.61
N ARG A 161 -8.73 -19.59 37.42
CA ARG A 161 -7.92 -20.64 38.06
C ARG A 161 -7.49 -20.30 39.50
N ARG A 162 -8.01 -19.21 40.08
CA ARG A 162 -7.68 -18.70 41.43
C ARG A 162 -6.17 -18.58 41.67
N ARG A 163 -5.42 -18.24 40.62
CA ARG A 163 -3.97 -18.05 40.69
C ARG A 163 -3.69 -16.58 41.00
N PRO A 164 -2.75 -16.27 41.90
CA PRO A 164 -2.46 -14.89 42.28
C PRO A 164 -1.81 -14.12 41.12
N VAL A 165 -2.26 -12.87 40.97
CA VAL A 165 -1.61 -11.80 40.21
C VAL A 165 -1.08 -10.80 41.25
N MET A 166 0.13 -10.31 41.04
CA MET A 166 0.77 -9.38 41.98
C MET A 166 0.03 -8.03 41.99
N PRO A 167 0.01 -7.32 43.12
CA PRO A 167 -0.49 -5.95 43.18
C PRO A 167 0.20 -5.05 42.17
N LEU A 168 -0.55 -4.10 41.61
CA LEU A 168 -0.07 -3.20 40.56
C LEU A 168 1.15 -2.38 41.00
N GLU A 169 1.19 -2.02 42.28
CA GLU A 169 2.23 -1.17 42.90
C GLU A 169 3.59 -1.85 42.99
N ARG A 170 3.65 -3.20 43.03
CA ARG A 170 4.88 -3.94 43.33
C ARG A 170 6.04 -3.61 42.39
N HIS A 171 5.74 -3.35 41.12
CA HIS A 171 6.73 -2.99 40.11
C HIS A 171 6.53 -1.57 39.56
N ALA A 172 5.64 -0.76 40.15
CA ALA A 172 5.28 0.54 39.59
C ALA A 172 6.48 1.49 39.42
N ARG A 173 7.34 1.60 40.44
CA ARG A 173 8.54 2.45 40.36
C ARG A 173 9.52 1.98 39.28
N ALA A 174 9.81 0.68 39.24
CA ALA A 174 10.73 0.11 38.26
C ALA A 174 10.16 0.29 36.83
N THR A 175 8.89 -0.05 36.63
CA THR A 175 8.22 0.13 35.34
C THR A 175 8.18 1.60 34.93
N ALA A 176 7.88 2.53 35.84
CA ALA A 176 7.86 3.96 35.54
C ALA A 176 9.24 4.48 35.13
N LEU A 177 10.31 4.12 35.87
CA LEU A 177 11.68 4.52 35.54
C LEU A 177 12.12 3.96 34.18
N THR A 178 11.91 2.67 33.95
CA THR A 178 12.26 2.03 32.68
C THR A 178 11.47 2.64 31.51
N SER A 179 10.17 2.88 31.70
CA SER A 179 9.33 3.51 30.67
C SER A 179 9.77 4.94 30.38
N ALA A 180 10.09 5.73 31.41
CA ALA A 180 10.56 7.10 31.24
C ALA A 180 11.88 7.16 30.47
N VAL A 181 12.83 6.26 30.75
CA VAL A 181 14.10 6.18 30.00
C VAL A 181 13.84 5.80 28.55
N LEU A 182 13.05 4.75 28.29
CA LEU A 182 12.78 4.29 26.93
C LEU A 182 11.99 5.33 26.11
N LEU A 183 10.99 5.97 26.71
CA LEU A 183 10.25 7.06 26.06
C LEU A 183 11.15 8.28 25.82
N GLY A 184 12.07 8.60 26.73
CA GLY A 184 13.05 9.67 26.54
C GLY A 184 13.95 9.39 25.34
N VAL A 185 14.50 8.18 25.23
CA VAL A 185 15.32 7.75 24.08
C VAL A 185 14.51 7.78 22.79
N ALA A 186 13.29 7.22 22.80
CA ALA A 186 12.40 7.23 21.65
C ALA A 186 12.03 8.66 21.22
N GLY A 187 11.75 9.55 22.17
CA GLY A 187 11.42 10.95 21.90
C GLY A 187 12.59 11.74 21.30
N VAL A 188 13.82 11.50 21.79
CA VAL A 188 15.04 12.07 21.17
C VAL A 188 15.22 11.53 19.76
N ALA A 189 15.07 10.22 19.56
CA ALA A 189 15.21 9.63 18.24
C ALA A 189 14.16 10.16 17.25
N TRP A 190 12.92 10.28 17.71
CA TRP A 190 11.83 10.90 16.97
C TRP A 190 12.16 12.34 16.57
N ALA A 191 12.59 13.17 17.52
CA ALA A 191 12.87 14.58 17.27
C ALA A 191 14.04 14.81 16.29
N LEU A 192 15.03 13.92 16.28
CA LEU A 192 16.24 14.09 15.47
C LEU A 192 16.16 13.45 14.09
N TRP A 193 15.42 12.34 13.95
CA TRP A 193 15.49 11.49 12.77
C TRP A 193 14.14 11.12 12.19
N ILE A 194 13.02 11.63 12.71
CA ILE A 194 11.69 11.27 12.20
C ILE A 194 10.95 12.51 11.71
N THR A 195 10.43 12.43 10.49
CA THR A 195 9.55 13.43 9.89
C THR A 195 8.11 12.94 9.95
N PRO A 196 7.26 13.49 10.83
CA PRO A 196 5.87 13.07 10.92
C PRO A 196 5.05 13.55 9.71
N THR A 197 4.27 12.66 9.12
CA THR A 197 3.33 12.97 8.04
C THR A 197 1.92 12.54 8.44
N ALA A 198 1.03 13.51 8.69
CA ALA A 198 -0.34 13.20 9.04
C ALA A 198 -1.15 12.88 7.78
N VAL A 199 -1.90 11.78 7.80
CA VAL A 199 -2.80 11.38 6.72
C VAL A 199 -4.13 10.92 7.30
N ASP A 200 -5.18 10.97 6.49
CA ASP A 200 -6.52 10.56 6.92
C ASP A 200 -6.72 9.04 6.84
N ALA A 201 -5.89 8.34 6.07
CA ALA A 201 -5.79 6.88 6.06
C ALA A 201 -4.46 6.41 5.46
N THR A 202 -3.96 5.26 5.91
CA THR A 202 -2.61 4.77 5.56
C THR A 202 -2.61 3.52 4.69
N SER A 203 -3.73 2.79 4.67
CA SER A 203 -3.71 1.38 4.32
C SER A 203 -4.80 0.97 3.32
N LEU A 204 -4.56 -0.17 2.67
CA LEU A 204 -5.56 -0.83 1.85
C LEU A 204 -6.63 -1.46 2.75
N GLN A 205 -7.85 -0.94 2.66
CA GLN A 205 -8.97 -1.39 3.46
C GLN A 205 -9.65 -2.61 2.83
N LEU A 206 -10.18 -3.49 3.68
CA LEU A 206 -11.02 -4.59 3.27
C LEU A 206 -12.34 -4.04 2.72
N THR A 207 -12.75 -4.56 1.57
CA THR A 207 -13.97 -4.09 0.88
C THR A 207 -15.20 -4.89 1.30
N GLY A 208 -16.34 -4.21 1.35
CA GLY A 208 -17.65 -4.81 1.55
C GLY A 208 -18.26 -5.36 0.26
N ASN A 209 -19.52 -5.79 0.35
CA ASN A 209 -20.24 -6.36 -0.80
C ASN A 209 -20.54 -5.32 -1.89
N LYS A 210 -20.74 -4.04 -1.52
CA LYS A 210 -21.11 -2.99 -2.45
C LYS A 210 -19.95 -2.63 -3.39
N GLU A 211 -18.77 -2.47 -2.84
CA GLU A 211 -17.53 -2.19 -3.56
C GLU A 211 -17.22 -3.33 -4.53
N ARG A 212 -17.36 -4.59 -4.09
CA ARG A 212 -17.18 -5.77 -4.94
C ARG A 212 -18.18 -5.82 -6.10
N GLN A 213 -19.45 -5.51 -5.85
CA GLN A 213 -20.48 -5.49 -6.90
C GLN A 213 -20.22 -4.39 -7.94
N VAL A 214 -19.79 -3.20 -7.51
CA VAL A 214 -19.47 -2.09 -8.43
C VAL A 214 -18.21 -2.43 -9.25
N ALA A 215 -17.17 -2.97 -8.62
CA ALA A 215 -15.99 -3.46 -9.32
C ALA A 215 -16.34 -4.55 -10.35
N GLN A 216 -17.17 -5.53 -9.96
CA GLN A 216 -17.62 -6.60 -10.86
C GLN A 216 -18.40 -6.04 -12.05
N LYS A 217 -19.32 -5.10 -11.81
CA LYS A 217 -20.08 -4.46 -12.89
C LYS A 217 -19.16 -3.69 -13.86
N ALA A 218 -18.17 -2.96 -13.35
CA ALA A 218 -17.22 -2.22 -14.18
C ALA A 218 -16.36 -3.14 -15.05
N ILE A 219 -15.83 -4.24 -14.49
CA ILE A 219 -15.05 -5.22 -15.25
C ILE A 219 -15.92 -5.98 -16.26
N GLN A 220 -17.14 -6.36 -15.88
CA GLN A 220 -18.09 -7.00 -16.80
C GLN A 220 -18.49 -6.09 -17.96
N GLN A 221 -18.66 -4.79 -17.72
CA GLN A 221 -18.88 -3.83 -18.80
C GLN A 221 -17.67 -3.76 -19.75
N ALA A 222 -16.45 -3.73 -19.20
CA ALA A 222 -15.22 -3.59 -19.97
C ALA A 222 -14.84 -4.83 -20.80
N PHE A 223 -15.08 -6.03 -20.28
CA PHE A 223 -14.55 -7.27 -20.87
C PHE A 223 -15.47 -8.50 -20.77
N GLY A 224 -16.73 -8.32 -20.34
CA GLY A 224 -17.64 -9.43 -20.07
C GLY A 224 -17.13 -10.36 -18.96
N ASP A 225 -17.34 -11.66 -19.12
CA ASP A 225 -16.94 -12.68 -18.14
C ASP A 225 -15.50 -13.20 -18.33
N ARG A 226 -14.67 -12.51 -19.14
CA ARG A 226 -13.32 -12.97 -19.50
C ARG A 226 -12.35 -12.99 -18.32
N TYR A 227 -12.46 -12.03 -17.40
CA TYR A 227 -11.55 -11.84 -16.28
C TYR A 227 -12.27 -12.06 -14.96
N ALA A 228 -11.67 -12.88 -14.10
CA ALA A 228 -12.18 -13.14 -12.77
C ALA A 228 -11.52 -12.19 -11.77
N ILE A 229 -12.32 -11.53 -10.93
CA ILE A 229 -11.80 -10.70 -9.85
C ILE A 229 -11.31 -11.61 -8.72
N SER A 230 -10.03 -11.53 -8.40
CA SER A 230 -9.41 -12.30 -7.31
C SER A 230 -9.47 -11.56 -5.98
N LYS A 231 -9.24 -10.24 -5.98
CA LYS A 231 -9.27 -9.38 -4.78
C LYS A 231 -9.73 -7.97 -5.15
N VAL A 232 -10.47 -7.33 -4.25
CA VAL A 232 -10.80 -5.89 -4.33
C VAL A 232 -10.39 -5.24 -3.01
N GLN A 233 -9.66 -4.15 -3.07
CA GLN A 233 -9.22 -3.38 -1.90
C GLN A 233 -9.54 -1.91 -2.11
N LEU A 234 -9.91 -1.20 -1.04
CA LEU A 234 -10.14 0.24 -1.09
C LEU A 234 -8.84 0.94 -0.69
N ARG A 235 -8.38 1.84 -1.56
CA ARG A 235 -7.30 2.79 -1.29
C ARG A 235 -7.94 4.17 -1.07
N PRO A 236 -7.91 4.69 0.16
CA PRO A 236 -8.41 6.03 0.42
C PRO A 236 -7.66 7.09 -0.38
N GLY A 237 -8.36 8.14 -0.77
CA GLY A 237 -7.74 9.31 -1.39
C GLY A 237 -6.93 10.12 -0.38
N VAL A 238 -5.99 10.92 -0.89
CA VAL A 238 -5.18 11.88 -0.12
C VAL A 238 -5.53 13.28 -0.58
N ASP A 239 -5.58 14.26 0.32
CA ASP A 239 -5.84 15.68 0.02
C ASP A 239 -7.12 15.91 -0.81
N ASP A 240 -8.26 15.42 -0.33
CA ASP A 240 -9.58 15.49 -0.99
C ASP A 240 -9.68 14.75 -2.34
N ALA A 241 -8.66 13.98 -2.73
CA ALA A 241 -8.79 13.06 -3.86
C ALA A 241 -9.86 11.99 -3.56
N PRO A 242 -10.60 11.50 -4.58
CA PRO A 242 -11.53 10.41 -4.38
C PRO A 242 -10.79 9.12 -4.04
N ASP A 243 -11.48 8.25 -3.30
CA ASP A 243 -10.98 6.91 -3.02
C ASP A 243 -10.90 6.10 -4.32
N ASN A 244 -10.11 5.02 -4.31
CA ASN A 244 -9.99 4.12 -5.45
C ASN A 244 -10.10 2.67 -5.01
N LEU A 245 -10.84 1.87 -5.77
CA LEU A 245 -10.84 0.42 -5.66
C LEU A 245 -9.69 -0.15 -6.49
N LEU A 246 -8.74 -0.80 -5.83
CA LEU A 246 -7.71 -1.62 -6.47
C LEU A 246 -8.27 -3.03 -6.68
N ILE A 247 -8.37 -3.44 -7.94
CA ILE A 247 -8.99 -4.68 -8.37
C ILE A 247 -7.90 -5.59 -8.95
N ALA A 248 -7.62 -6.70 -8.28
CA ALA A 248 -6.73 -7.72 -8.81
C ALA A 248 -7.54 -8.70 -9.68
N LEU A 249 -7.10 -8.90 -10.92
CA LEU A 249 -7.68 -9.86 -11.84
C LEU A 249 -6.87 -11.17 -11.81
N ASP A 250 -7.40 -12.23 -12.43
CA ASP A 250 -6.64 -13.46 -12.70
C ASP A 250 -5.43 -13.17 -13.60
N ASN A 251 -5.59 -12.23 -14.53
CA ASN A 251 -4.57 -11.77 -15.46
C ASN A 251 -4.63 -10.24 -15.58
N GLY A 252 -3.83 -9.53 -14.77
CA GLY A 252 -3.75 -8.07 -14.76
C GLY A 252 -4.34 -7.42 -13.52
N SER A 253 -4.52 -6.10 -13.58
CA SER A 253 -5.10 -5.30 -12.51
C SER A 253 -5.95 -4.16 -13.07
N ALA A 254 -6.86 -3.66 -12.25
CA ALA A 254 -7.64 -2.48 -12.55
C ALA A 254 -7.73 -1.56 -11.32
N GLU A 255 -7.99 -0.29 -11.59
CA GLU A 255 -8.27 0.74 -10.61
C GLU A 255 -9.56 1.45 -10.99
N LEU A 256 -10.47 1.61 -10.02
CA LEU A 256 -11.77 2.25 -10.23
C LEU A 256 -12.00 3.33 -9.16
N THR A 257 -12.31 4.56 -9.57
CA THR A 257 -12.62 5.63 -8.63
C THR A 257 -13.90 5.33 -7.83
N TRP A 258 -13.93 5.72 -6.55
CA TRP A 258 -14.99 5.44 -5.59
C TRP A 258 -15.39 6.71 -4.84
N PRO A 259 -16.69 6.94 -4.54
CA PRO A 259 -17.84 6.05 -4.76
C PRO A 259 -18.55 6.21 -6.10
N ASP A 260 -18.12 7.13 -6.95
CA ASP A 260 -18.80 7.51 -8.19
C ASP A 260 -18.58 6.56 -9.37
N ALA A 261 -17.54 5.71 -9.32
CA ALA A 261 -17.15 4.82 -10.41
C ALA A 261 -16.94 5.55 -11.76
N SER A 262 -16.53 6.82 -11.70
CA SER A 262 -16.43 7.67 -12.89
C SER A 262 -15.21 7.39 -13.76
N GLN A 263 -14.16 6.81 -13.19
CA GLN A 263 -12.93 6.49 -13.91
C GLN A 263 -12.47 5.05 -13.64
N LEU A 264 -12.32 4.27 -14.70
CA LEU A 264 -11.78 2.92 -14.71
C LEU A 264 -10.45 2.92 -15.48
N ASN A 265 -9.39 2.41 -14.86
CA ASN A 265 -8.10 2.15 -15.50
C ASN A 265 -7.78 0.66 -15.39
N VAL A 266 -7.37 0.03 -16.48
CA VAL A 266 -7.08 -1.41 -16.53
C VAL A 266 -5.73 -1.63 -17.21
N SER A 267 -4.91 -2.47 -16.59
CA SER A 267 -3.62 -2.91 -17.10
C SER A 267 -3.59 -4.44 -17.14
N LEU A 268 -3.65 -5.00 -18.34
CA LEU A 268 -3.59 -6.46 -18.57
C LEU A 268 -2.17 -6.90 -18.92
N GLU A 269 -1.40 -6.03 -19.58
CA GLU A 269 -0.07 -6.32 -20.08
C GLU A 269 0.78 -5.03 -20.11
N SER A 270 2.01 -5.10 -19.59
CA SER A 270 2.93 -3.95 -19.46
C SER A 270 4.27 -4.17 -20.16
N SER A 271 4.36 -5.17 -21.05
CA SER A 271 5.60 -5.53 -21.76
C SER A 271 5.36 -5.65 -23.25
N SER A 272 6.43 -5.67 -24.05
CA SER A 272 6.37 -5.91 -25.49
C SER A 272 6.07 -7.38 -25.85
N GLN A 273 6.13 -8.29 -24.87
CA GLN A 273 5.77 -9.69 -25.07
C GLN A 273 4.26 -9.87 -24.93
N THR A 274 3.61 -10.19 -26.05
CA THR A 274 2.18 -10.51 -26.08
C THR A 274 1.89 -11.80 -25.33
N THR A 275 0.92 -11.73 -24.44
CA THR A 275 0.43 -12.86 -23.66
C THR A 275 -1.07 -13.08 -23.87
N SER A 276 -1.58 -14.20 -23.37
CA SER A 276 -3.03 -14.48 -23.33
C SER A 276 -3.79 -13.61 -22.32
N ALA A 277 -3.09 -12.81 -21.51
CA ALA A 277 -3.68 -11.86 -20.57
C ALA A 277 -4.39 -10.71 -21.29
N SER A 278 -3.87 -10.24 -22.43
CA SER A 278 -4.51 -9.21 -23.26
C SER A 278 -5.85 -9.69 -23.84
N PHE A 279 -6.81 -8.78 -23.95
CA PHE A 279 -8.18 -9.09 -24.37
C PHE A 279 -8.28 -9.18 -25.90
N ALA A 280 -8.77 -10.31 -26.42
CA ALA A 280 -8.96 -10.49 -27.86
C ALA A 280 -10.23 -9.78 -28.33
N VAL A 281 -10.10 -8.86 -29.29
CA VAL A 281 -11.25 -8.16 -29.87
C VAL A 281 -11.97 -9.10 -30.85
N PRO A 282 -13.26 -9.41 -30.66
CA PRO A 282 -13.99 -10.32 -31.53
C PRO A 282 -13.93 -9.89 -33.01
N GLY A 283 -13.65 -10.85 -33.90
CA GLY A 283 -13.58 -10.61 -35.34
C GLY A 283 -12.30 -9.92 -35.84
N VAL A 284 -11.28 -9.78 -34.99
CA VAL A 284 -9.94 -9.32 -35.39
C VAL A 284 -9.00 -10.53 -35.47
N ALA A 285 -8.52 -10.84 -36.68
CA ALA A 285 -7.66 -11.99 -36.94
C ALA A 285 -6.20 -11.62 -37.26
N HIS A 286 -5.91 -10.33 -37.52
CA HIS A 286 -4.61 -9.88 -38.01
C HIS A 286 -4.01 -8.85 -37.05
N ALA A 287 -2.69 -8.95 -36.89
CA ALA A 287 -1.90 -7.97 -36.16
C ALA A 287 -1.87 -6.63 -36.92
N PRO A 288 -2.03 -5.48 -36.24
CA PRO A 288 -1.91 -4.18 -36.87
C PRO A 288 -0.47 -3.93 -37.33
N ALA A 289 -0.29 -3.52 -38.59
CA ALA A 289 1.03 -3.15 -39.13
C ALA A 289 1.41 -1.69 -38.80
N GLY A 290 0.44 -0.88 -38.33
CA GLY A 290 0.64 0.49 -37.94
C GLY A 290 -0.61 1.11 -37.29
N GLY A 291 -0.52 2.40 -36.94
CA GLY A 291 -1.63 3.11 -36.26
C GLY A 291 -2.93 3.18 -37.07
N LYS A 292 -2.85 3.15 -38.41
CA LYS A 292 -4.03 3.09 -39.29
C LYS A 292 -4.81 1.77 -39.14
N ASP A 293 -4.12 0.68 -38.83
CA ASP A 293 -4.72 -0.64 -38.63
C ASP A 293 -5.19 -0.84 -37.18
N ALA A 294 -4.54 -0.17 -36.22
CA ALA A 294 -4.94 -0.20 -34.82
C ALA A 294 -6.28 0.51 -34.56
N LEU A 295 -6.58 1.59 -35.29
CA LEU A 295 -7.81 2.37 -35.11
C LEU A 295 -9.09 1.52 -35.31
N PRO A 296 -9.27 0.77 -36.40
CA PRO A 296 -10.44 -0.11 -36.56
C PRO A 296 -10.59 -1.15 -35.44
N ILE A 297 -9.49 -1.71 -34.95
CA ILE A 297 -9.48 -2.71 -33.86
C ILE A 297 -10.00 -2.07 -32.57
N ALA A 298 -9.39 -0.95 -32.17
CA ALA A 298 -9.77 -0.24 -30.96
C ALA A 298 -11.19 0.33 -31.05
N ARG A 299 -11.60 0.82 -32.23
CA ARG A 299 -12.96 1.31 -32.48
C ARG A 299 -14.00 0.21 -32.29
N ARG A 300 -13.75 -0.99 -32.83
CA ARG A 300 -14.67 -2.12 -32.68
C ARG A 300 -14.91 -2.47 -31.22
N TYR A 301 -13.83 -2.55 -30.44
CA TYR A 301 -13.90 -2.74 -29.00
C TYR A 301 -14.71 -1.61 -28.32
N ALA A 302 -14.40 -0.35 -28.65
CA ALA A 302 -15.09 0.80 -28.05
C ALA A 302 -16.59 0.86 -28.41
N GLU A 303 -16.99 0.49 -29.62
CA GLU A 303 -18.40 0.46 -30.06
C GLU A 303 -19.20 -0.60 -29.30
N GLU A 304 -18.58 -1.73 -28.98
CA GLU A 304 -19.22 -2.82 -28.24
C GLU A 304 -19.37 -2.49 -26.75
N HIS A 305 -18.34 -1.92 -26.12
CA HIS A 305 -18.29 -1.75 -24.66
C HIS A 305 -18.61 -0.32 -24.16
N TYR A 306 -18.35 0.70 -24.97
CA TYR A 306 -18.44 2.13 -24.61
C TYR A 306 -19.03 3.01 -25.73
N PRO A 307 -20.23 2.69 -26.27
CA PRO A 307 -20.81 3.42 -27.41
C PRO A 307 -21.15 4.88 -27.09
N ASN A 308 -21.37 5.23 -25.82
CA ASN A 308 -21.73 6.60 -25.43
C ASN A 308 -20.52 7.53 -25.43
N GLU A 309 -19.35 7.01 -25.06
CA GLU A 309 -18.06 7.68 -25.03
C GLU A 309 -17.58 8.01 -26.46
N LEU A 310 -18.06 7.28 -27.47
CA LEU A 310 -17.76 7.56 -28.88
C LEU A 310 -18.58 8.72 -29.48
N ARG A 311 -19.69 9.12 -28.85
CA ARG A 311 -20.57 10.16 -29.39
C ARG A 311 -19.85 11.51 -29.42
N ASP A 312 -19.82 12.12 -30.60
CA ASP A 312 -19.20 13.42 -30.89
C ASP A 312 -17.72 13.49 -30.45
N ALA A 313 -17.05 12.33 -30.40
CA ALA A 313 -15.67 12.21 -29.98
C ALA A 313 -14.75 11.94 -31.17
N GLU A 314 -13.65 12.67 -31.25
CA GLU A 314 -12.66 12.51 -32.31
C GLU A 314 -11.55 11.55 -31.86
N PRO A 315 -11.21 10.51 -32.64
CA PRO A 315 -10.12 9.59 -32.33
C PRO A 315 -8.76 10.21 -32.66
N GLN A 316 -7.78 9.97 -31.78
CA GLN A 316 -6.37 10.25 -32.02
C GLN A 316 -5.56 8.99 -31.73
N VAL A 317 -4.60 8.67 -32.60
CA VAL A 317 -3.79 7.44 -32.49
C VAL A 317 -2.35 7.81 -32.20
N TYR A 318 -1.77 7.17 -31.18
CA TYR A 318 -0.37 7.37 -30.81
C TYR A 318 0.35 6.02 -30.67
N PRO A 319 1.58 5.88 -31.20
CA PRO A 319 2.43 4.73 -30.90
C PRO A 319 2.93 4.78 -29.45
N ILE A 320 3.04 3.63 -28.79
CA ILE A 320 3.62 3.53 -27.45
C ILE A 320 5.00 2.86 -27.55
N GLY A 321 6.03 3.59 -27.15
CA GLY A 321 7.42 3.17 -27.22
C GLY A 321 8.18 3.63 -28.49
N GLU A 322 9.48 3.34 -28.53
CA GLU A 322 10.34 3.49 -29.72
C GLU A 322 9.91 2.58 -30.89
N ARG A 323 9.05 3.13 -31.77
CA ARG A 323 8.47 2.45 -32.95
C ARG A 323 7.31 1.51 -32.61
N ALA A 324 6.52 1.83 -31.58
CA ALA A 324 5.29 1.11 -31.23
C ALA A 324 5.50 -0.33 -30.74
N GLU A 325 6.61 -0.60 -30.04
CA GLU A 325 6.92 -1.92 -29.45
C GLU A 325 5.92 -2.36 -28.38
N LEU A 326 5.17 -1.42 -27.79
CA LEU A 326 4.05 -1.70 -26.87
C LEU A 326 2.68 -1.54 -27.56
N GLY A 327 2.67 -1.36 -28.88
CA GLY A 327 1.49 -1.16 -29.70
C GLY A 327 1.04 0.30 -29.82
N TRP A 328 -0.28 0.51 -29.90
CA TRP A 328 -0.88 1.81 -30.18
C TRP A 328 -2.00 2.10 -29.19
N ILE A 329 -2.08 3.35 -28.74
CA ILE A 329 -3.22 3.85 -27.99
C ILE A 329 -4.12 4.67 -28.91
N VAL A 330 -5.42 4.37 -28.88
CA VAL A 330 -6.45 5.15 -29.55
C VAL A 330 -7.24 5.88 -28.48
N SER A 331 -7.24 7.20 -28.58
CA SER A 331 -7.77 8.14 -27.60
C SER A 331 -8.95 8.88 -28.20
N TRP A 332 -10.13 8.74 -27.62
CA TRP A 332 -11.32 9.50 -27.94
C TRP A 332 -11.53 10.61 -26.93
N ARG A 333 -11.69 11.83 -27.45
CA ARG A 333 -11.99 13.03 -26.67
C ARG A 333 -13.14 13.77 -27.31
N ARG A 334 -14.08 14.26 -26.51
CA ARG A 334 -15.18 15.11 -26.97
C ARG A 334 -14.81 16.57 -26.85
N ARG A 335 -15.15 17.36 -27.87
CA ARG A 335 -15.05 18.83 -27.84
C ARG A 335 -16.41 19.42 -28.14
N LYS A 336 -16.78 20.49 -27.42
CA LYS A 336 -17.96 21.29 -27.79
C LYS A 336 -17.65 22.13 -29.03
N SER A 337 -18.70 22.64 -29.68
CA SER A 337 -18.60 23.50 -30.88
C SER A 337 -17.71 24.74 -30.70
N ASN A 338 -17.50 25.19 -29.45
CA ASN A 338 -16.62 26.28 -29.08
C ASN A 338 -15.15 25.85 -28.84
N GLY A 339 -14.78 24.60 -29.15
CA GLY A 339 -13.43 24.05 -29.00
C GLY A 339 -13.05 23.58 -27.60
N VAL A 340 -13.93 23.74 -26.60
CA VAL A 340 -13.66 23.33 -25.22
C VAL A 340 -13.65 21.81 -25.12
N LEU A 341 -12.57 21.27 -24.54
CA LEU A 341 -12.38 19.85 -24.28
C LEU A 341 -13.26 19.40 -23.11
N MET A 342 -14.09 18.38 -23.33
CA MET A 342 -14.96 17.81 -22.30
C MET A 342 -14.19 16.83 -21.40
N PRO A 343 -14.62 16.62 -20.15
CA PRO A 343 -13.93 15.76 -19.19
C PRO A 343 -13.96 14.26 -19.54
N MET A 344 -14.88 13.85 -20.42
CA MET A 344 -14.97 12.48 -20.92
C MET A 344 -13.71 12.08 -21.70
N ARG A 345 -13.19 10.89 -21.38
CA ARG A 345 -12.00 10.33 -22.02
C ARG A 345 -12.13 8.81 -22.13
N LEU A 346 -11.88 8.28 -23.33
CA LEU A 346 -11.72 6.85 -23.57
C LEU A 346 -10.38 6.62 -24.26
N ASP A 347 -9.52 5.82 -23.65
CA ASP A 347 -8.27 5.36 -24.25
C ASP A 347 -8.26 3.84 -24.29
N VAL A 348 -8.03 3.29 -25.48
CA VAL A 348 -7.89 1.85 -25.69
C VAL A 348 -6.51 1.61 -26.27
N GLN A 349 -5.66 0.91 -25.51
CA GLN A 349 -4.37 0.46 -26.01
C GLN A 349 -4.48 -0.95 -26.57
N THR A 350 -4.07 -1.11 -27.83
CA THR A 350 -3.92 -2.41 -28.48
C THR A 350 -2.45 -2.75 -28.61
N ASN A 351 -2.05 -3.95 -28.19
CA ASN A 351 -0.70 -4.46 -28.39
C ASN A 351 -0.43 -4.81 -29.86
N THR A 352 0.79 -5.26 -30.14
CA THR A 352 1.26 -5.62 -31.49
C THR A 352 0.52 -6.81 -32.09
N ALA A 353 -0.22 -7.60 -31.30
CA ALA A 353 -1.07 -8.68 -31.78
C ALA A 353 -2.53 -8.26 -32.01
N GLY A 354 -2.87 -6.98 -31.87
CA GLY A 354 -4.24 -6.48 -32.05
C GLY A 354 -5.19 -6.80 -30.90
N ARG A 355 -4.65 -7.06 -29.70
CA ARG A 355 -5.41 -7.35 -28.48
C ARG A 355 -5.37 -6.14 -27.55
N VAL A 356 -6.45 -5.88 -26.82
CA VAL A 356 -6.49 -4.77 -25.85
C VAL A 356 -5.60 -5.12 -24.66
N SER A 357 -4.59 -4.31 -24.40
CA SER A 357 -3.62 -4.49 -23.31
C SER A 357 -3.85 -3.52 -22.16
N GLN A 358 -4.38 -2.32 -22.44
CA GLN A 358 -4.74 -1.32 -21.43
C GLN A 358 -6.02 -0.59 -21.82
N LEU A 359 -6.76 -0.14 -20.81
CA LEU A 359 -7.99 0.62 -20.97
C LEU A 359 -8.02 1.75 -19.95
N LEU A 360 -8.36 2.96 -20.38
CA LEU A 360 -8.74 4.04 -19.49
C LEU A 360 -10.06 4.62 -19.95
N VAL A 361 -11.07 4.57 -19.07
CA VAL A 361 -12.38 5.14 -19.31
C VAL A 361 -12.63 6.16 -18.21
N ARG A 362 -13.00 7.38 -18.58
CA ARG A 362 -13.53 8.40 -17.71
C ARG A 362 -14.87 8.85 -18.24
N SER A 363 -15.93 8.39 -17.60
CA SER A 363 -17.31 8.75 -17.93
C SER A 363 -17.71 9.96 -17.08
N ALA A 364 -18.06 11.05 -17.74
CA ALA A 364 -18.52 12.28 -17.09
C ALA A 364 -19.59 12.93 -17.97
N ASP A 365 -20.66 13.41 -17.33
CA ASP A 365 -21.67 14.20 -18.02
C ASP A 365 -21.08 15.52 -18.51
N ASP A 366 -21.51 15.96 -19.69
CA ASP A 366 -21.09 17.26 -20.20
C ASP A 366 -21.70 18.37 -19.33
N PRO A 367 -20.89 19.29 -18.78
CA PRO A 367 -21.40 20.33 -17.90
C PRO A 367 -22.43 21.21 -18.62
N ARG A 368 -23.53 21.51 -17.93
CA ARG A 368 -24.65 22.32 -18.44
C ARG A 368 -24.36 23.84 -18.31
N GLY A 369 -23.38 24.35 -19.09
CA GLY A 369 -23.12 25.80 -19.37
C GLY A 369 -22.25 26.61 -18.36
N PRO A 370 -21.78 27.85 -18.67
CA PRO A 370 -21.96 28.68 -19.87
C PRO A 370 -20.71 28.77 -20.80
N ALA A 371 -20.78 29.63 -21.83
CA ALA A 371 -19.81 29.85 -22.92
C ALA A 371 -18.37 30.22 -22.46
N PRO A 372 -17.36 30.14 -23.35
CA PRO A 372 -15.99 30.55 -23.02
C PRO A 372 -16.01 32.01 -22.54
N CYS A 373 -15.19 32.35 -21.54
CA CYS A 373 -14.97 33.73 -21.16
C CYS A 373 -14.54 34.54 -22.40
N GLU A 374 -15.43 35.37 -22.92
CA GLU A 374 -15.11 36.37 -23.93
C GLU A 374 -14.18 37.39 -23.27
N GLY A 375 -12.87 37.30 -23.56
CA GLY A 375 -11.88 38.12 -22.88
C GLY A 375 -10.43 37.74 -23.11
N ARG A 376 -10.03 37.44 -24.36
CA ARG A 376 -8.62 37.55 -24.77
C ARG A 376 -8.44 38.70 -25.76
N GLN A 377 -8.64 39.92 -25.28
CA GLN A 377 -7.80 41.03 -25.75
C GLN A 377 -6.60 41.13 -24.81
N GLY A 378 -5.41 40.88 -25.34
CA GLY A 378 -4.16 41.37 -24.75
C GLY A 378 -3.47 40.49 -23.70
N VAL A 379 -3.08 39.26 -24.03
CA VAL A 379 -1.89 38.66 -23.39
C VAL A 379 -0.73 38.80 -24.37
N ARG A 380 0.08 39.86 -24.21
CA ARG A 380 1.39 39.95 -24.86
C ARG A 380 2.22 38.74 -24.41
N PRO A 381 2.95 38.06 -25.31
CA PRO A 381 3.86 37.02 -24.90
C PRO A 381 4.94 37.64 -24.00
N ALA A 382 5.06 37.13 -22.77
CA ALA A 382 6.18 37.45 -21.89
C ALA A 382 7.47 37.11 -22.65
N ARG A 383 8.31 38.12 -22.90
CA ARG A 383 9.65 37.94 -23.47
C ARG A 383 10.41 36.95 -22.59
N ARG A 384 10.84 35.83 -23.17
CA ARG A 384 11.86 34.96 -22.57
C ARG A 384 13.10 35.80 -22.29
N PRO A 385 13.71 35.72 -21.09
CA PRO A 385 15.04 36.29 -20.88
C PRO A 385 16.03 35.56 -21.82
N ARG A 386 16.80 36.33 -22.58
CA ARG A 386 17.99 35.84 -23.28
C ARG A 386 18.96 35.32 -22.24
N LEU A 387 19.33 34.04 -22.34
CA LEU A 387 20.58 33.55 -21.79
C LEU A 387 21.69 34.04 -22.73
N ASP A 388 22.20 35.24 -22.47
CA ASP A 388 23.44 35.69 -23.07
C ASP A 388 24.58 34.95 -22.37
N GLY A 389 25.31 34.16 -23.16
CA GLY A 389 26.55 33.55 -22.74
C GLY A 389 27.63 34.60 -22.58
N THR A 390 28.30 34.56 -21.43
CA THR A 390 29.63 35.14 -21.26
C THR A 390 30.55 34.06 -20.72
N SER A 391 31.34 33.55 -21.66
CA SER A 391 32.72 33.12 -21.46
C SER A 391 33.43 34.01 -20.43
N GLN A 392 33.99 33.40 -19.39
CA GLN A 392 35.27 33.83 -18.83
C GLN A 392 36.01 32.59 -18.30
N GLY A 393 37.08 32.24 -19.02
CA GLY A 393 38.09 31.34 -18.51
C GLY A 393 38.99 32.06 -17.51
N SER A 394 39.49 31.30 -16.52
CA SER A 394 40.73 31.65 -15.85
C SER A 394 41.51 30.36 -15.56
N SER A 395 42.57 30.21 -16.35
CA SER A 395 43.73 29.37 -16.08
C SER A 395 44.34 29.70 -14.71
N GLN A 396 44.65 28.68 -13.90
CA GLN A 396 45.81 28.71 -13.01
C GLN A 396 46.41 27.29 -12.85
N ARG A 397 47.47 27.06 -13.65
CA ARG A 397 48.71 26.38 -13.23
C ARG A 397 49.27 27.15 -11.99
N THR A 398 49.96 26.62 -10.98
CA THR A 398 50.95 25.53 -10.90
C THR A 398 51.45 25.39 -9.44
N ARG A 399 52.10 24.24 -9.12
CA ARG A 399 53.13 23.97 -8.07
C ARG A 399 52.60 23.89 -6.62
N HIS A 400 53.00 22.94 -5.76
CA HIS A 400 54.16 22.04 -5.71
C HIS A 400 53.75 20.65 -5.24
#